data_AF-A0A7X9EE17-F1
#
_entry.id   AF-A0A7X9EE17-F1
#
_cell.length_a   1.000
_cell.length_b   1.000
_cell.length_c   1.000
_cell.angle_alpha   90.00
_cell.angle_beta   90.00
_cell.angle_gamma   90.00
#
_symmetry.space_group_name_H-M   'P 1'
#
loop_
_entity.id
_entity.type
_entity.pdbx_description
1 polymer ?
#
loop_
_entity_poly.entity_id
_entity_poly.type
_entity_poly.pdbx_seq_one_letter_code
_entity_poly.pdbx_strand_id
1 'polypeptide(L)'
;MRKYDGLRKEIAKLKASAIGVVSPYLAWLNSISDGYELSISFWDGKPNSQRKMPKTLLYKFKTSEEAEAYLLKYLQDNRPYKPFVLFSNEELIYE
;
A
#
# COMPACT_ATOMS: atom_id res chain seq x y z
N MET A 1 -1.26 8.00 -19.21
CA MET A 1 -0.78 7.04 -18.19
C MET A 1 -0.97 7.69 -16.85
N ARG A 2 -1.59 6.99 -15.90
CA ARG A 2 -1.78 7.51 -14.54
C ARG A 2 -0.43 7.56 -13.83
N LYS A 3 -0.25 8.51 -12.89
CA LYS A 3 1.04 8.81 -12.22
C LYS A 3 1.69 7.55 -11.65
N TYR A 4 0.90 6.65 -11.06
CA TYR A 4 1.41 5.46 -10.37
C TYR A 4 1.36 4.16 -11.20
N ASP A 5 1.16 4.22 -12.52
CA ASP A 5 1.10 3.02 -13.38
C ASP A 5 2.38 2.17 -13.30
N GLY A 6 3.56 2.81 -13.21
CA GLY A 6 4.84 2.11 -13.06
C GLY A 6 4.93 1.35 -11.74
N LEU A 7 4.60 2.03 -10.64
CA LEU A 7 4.57 1.45 -9.30
C LEU A 7 3.59 0.26 -9.22
N ARG A 8 2.40 0.39 -9.81
CA ARG A 8 1.40 -0.70 -9.87
C ARG A 8 1.94 -1.94 -10.57
N LYS A 9 2.69 -1.78 -11.67
CA LYS A 9 3.33 -2.89 -12.38
C LYS A 9 4.39 -3.60 -11.53
N GLU A 10 5.20 -2.84 -10.80
CA GLU A 10 6.20 -3.41 -9.89
C GLU A 10 5.54 -4.19 -8.74
N ILE A 11 4.49 -3.63 -8.12
CA ILE A 11 3.75 -4.30 -7.05
C ILE A 11 3.08 -5.58 -7.56
N ALA A 12 2.56 -5.59 -8.78
CA ALA A 12 1.91 -6.76 -9.36
C ALA A 12 2.85 -7.97 -9.54
N LYS A 13 4.17 -7.74 -9.61
CA LYS A 13 5.19 -8.80 -9.68
C LYS A 13 5.44 -9.47 -8.32
N LEU A 14 5.02 -8.86 -7.21
CA LEU A 14 5.24 -9.39 -5.87
C LEU A 14 4.27 -10.53 -5.55
N LYS A 15 4.77 -11.58 -4.89
CA LYS A 15 3.99 -12.78 -4.53
C LYS A 15 3.32 -12.60 -3.17
N ALA A 16 2.15 -13.21 -3.02
CA ALA A 16 1.40 -13.22 -1.76
C ALA A 16 2.02 -14.11 -0.69
N SER A 17 1.76 -13.75 0.57
CA SER A 17 1.99 -14.62 1.72
C SER A 17 0.98 -15.76 1.76
N ALA A 18 1.33 -16.81 2.51
CA ALA A 18 0.47 -17.96 2.73
C ALA A 18 -0.89 -17.56 3.33
N ILE A 19 -1.96 -18.26 2.93
CA ILE A 19 -3.33 -18.06 3.41
C ILE A 19 -3.35 -18.17 4.95
N GLY A 20 -3.89 -17.15 5.62
CA GLY A 20 -3.97 -17.09 7.09
C GLY A 20 -2.82 -16.36 7.79
N VAL A 21 -1.83 -15.85 7.05
CA VAL A 21 -0.85 -14.88 7.55
C VAL A 21 -1.35 -13.48 7.27
N VAL A 22 -1.27 -12.60 8.27
CA VAL A 22 -1.59 -11.17 8.11
C VAL A 22 -0.59 -10.53 7.16
N SER A 23 -1.06 -9.96 6.05
CA SER A 23 -0.22 -9.35 5.03
C SER A 23 -0.71 -7.97 4.62
N PRO A 24 0.16 -7.09 4.08
CA PRO A 24 -0.25 -5.80 3.54
C PRO A 24 -1.23 -6.00 2.40
N TYR A 25 -2.41 -5.40 2.43
CA TYR A 25 -3.43 -5.55 1.36
C TYR A 25 -3.72 -4.24 0.64
N LEU A 26 -3.44 -3.12 1.29
CA LEU A 26 -3.82 -1.79 0.83
C LEU A 26 -2.73 -0.79 1.18
N ALA A 27 -2.37 0.04 0.23
CA ALA A 27 -1.63 1.27 0.50
C ALA A 27 -2.39 2.50 -0.02
N TRP A 28 -2.36 3.58 0.75
CA TRP A 28 -2.80 4.92 0.36
C TRP A 28 -1.59 5.84 0.33
N LEU A 29 -1.35 6.50 -0.80
CA LEU A 29 -0.29 7.48 -0.97
C LEU A 29 -0.92 8.85 -1.20
N ASN A 30 -0.96 9.66 -0.15
CA ASN A 30 -1.63 10.94 -0.11
C ASN A 30 -0.64 12.09 -0.17
N SER A 31 -0.86 13.03 -1.09
CA SER A 31 -0.21 14.34 -1.02
C SER A 31 -0.83 15.15 0.14
N ILE A 32 0.01 15.70 0.99
CA ILE A 32 -0.32 16.54 2.16
C ILE A 32 0.47 17.85 2.08
N SER A 33 0.10 18.85 2.89
CA SER A 33 0.72 20.19 2.83
C SER A 33 2.25 20.20 2.96
N ASP A 34 2.82 19.28 3.74
CA ASP A 34 4.25 19.18 4.02
C ASP A 34 4.93 17.96 3.35
N GLY A 35 4.33 17.40 2.29
CA GLY A 35 4.91 16.30 1.53
C GLY A 35 3.91 15.19 1.24
N TYR A 36 4.26 13.95 1.57
CA TYR A 36 3.46 12.77 1.27
C TYR A 36 3.25 11.90 2.51
N GLU A 37 2.06 11.33 2.62
CA GLU A 37 1.72 10.34 3.63
C GLU A 37 1.43 9.00 2.97
N LEU A 38 2.12 7.96 3.42
CA LEU A 38 1.89 6.57 3.04
C LEU A 38 1.20 5.85 4.20
N SER A 39 0.00 5.33 3.95
CA SER A 39 -0.72 4.45 4.87
C SER A 39 -0.69 3.02 4.35
N ILE A 40 -0.35 2.04 5.18
CA ILE A 40 -0.35 0.61 4.82
C ILE A 40 -1.28 -0.16 5.76
N SER A 41 -2.29 -0.83 5.19
CA SER A 41 -3.27 -1.62 5.94
C SER A 41 -3.13 -3.12 5.65
N PHE A 42 -3.59 -3.95 6.59
CA PHE A 42 -3.35 -5.40 6.60
C PHE A 42 -4.63 -6.23 6.55
N TRP A 43 -4.52 -7.42 5.97
CA TRP A 43 -5.59 -8.41 5.86
C TRP A 43 -5.03 -9.83 6.03
N ASP A 44 -5.79 -10.71 6.67
CA ASP A 44 -5.43 -12.12 6.88
C ASP A 44 -6.20 -13.10 5.98
N GLY A 45 -7.03 -12.58 5.07
CA GLY A 45 -7.86 -13.39 4.18
C GLY A 45 -9.15 -13.92 4.83
N LYS A 46 -9.41 -13.65 6.12
CA LYS A 46 -10.54 -14.23 6.84
C LYS A 46 -11.67 -13.21 7.03
N PRO A 47 -12.91 -13.55 6.62
CA PRO A 47 -14.05 -12.68 6.91
C PRO A 47 -14.19 -12.50 8.44
N ASN A 48 -14.60 -11.30 8.87
CA ASN A 48 -14.80 -10.91 10.28
C ASN A 48 -13.53 -10.87 11.16
N SER A 49 -12.31 -10.91 10.60
CA SER A 49 -11.06 -10.82 11.38
C SER A 49 -10.69 -9.39 11.81
N GLN A 50 -11.53 -8.39 11.50
CA GLN A 50 -11.26 -6.96 11.71
C GLN A 50 -10.75 -6.62 13.13
N ARG A 51 -11.25 -7.30 14.18
CA ARG A 51 -10.85 -7.07 15.58
C ARG A 51 -9.43 -7.54 15.91
N LYS A 52 -8.82 -8.38 15.08
CA LYS A 52 -7.48 -8.96 15.28
C LYS A 52 -6.45 -8.41 14.28
N MET A 53 -6.84 -7.44 13.44
CA MET A 53 -5.93 -6.84 12.47
C MET A 53 -4.95 -5.88 13.15
N PRO A 54 -3.67 -5.88 12.74
CA PRO A 54 -2.74 -4.84 13.10
C PRO A 54 -3.28 -3.46 12.72
N LYS A 55 -2.86 -2.46 13.48
CA LYS A 55 -3.13 -1.07 13.14
C LYS A 55 -2.48 -0.73 11.79
N THR A 56 -3.14 0.12 11.01
CA THR A 56 -2.56 0.73 9.82
C THR A 56 -1.26 1.43 10.18
N LEU A 57 -0.20 1.17 9.41
CA LEU A 57 1.07 1.87 9.55
C LEU A 57 1.01 3.17 8.76
N LEU A 58 1.53 4.25 9.35
CA LEU A 58 1.54 5.59 8.78
C LEU A 58 2.97 6.09 8.70
N TYR A 59 3.37 6.56 7.52
CA TYR A 59 4.69 7.08 7.24
C TYR A 59 4.57 8.42 6.52
N LYS A 60 5.48 9.35 6.82
CA LYS A 60 5.54 10.66 6.17
C LYS A 60 6.86 10.82 5.44
N PHE A 61 6.79 11.35 4.23
CA PHE A 61 7.91 11.54 3.31
C PHE A 61 7.88 12.95 2.76
N LYS A 62 9.04 13.46 2.32
CA LYS A 62 9.10 14.80 1.72
C LYS A 62 8.65 14.76 0.27
N THR A 63 8.92 13.67 -0.44
CA THR A 63 8.59 13.53 -1.86
C THR A 63 7.79 12.25 -2.15
N SER A 64 7.16 12.21 -3.33
CA SER A 64 6.43 11.03 -3.81
C SER A 64 7.39 9.86 -4.00
N GLU A 65 8.55 10.10 -4.58
CA GLU A 65 9.52 9.06 -4.94
C GLU A 65 10.04 8.34 -3.70
N GLU A 66 10.25 9.07 -2.59
CA GLU A 66 10.60 8.50 -1.30
C GLU A 66 9.50 7.55 -0.78
N ALA A 67 8.25 7.99 -0.86
CA ALA A 67 7.10 7.19 -0.43
C ALA A 67 6.92 5.93 -1.31
N GLU A 68 7.08 6.06 -2.63
CA GLU A 68 7.00 4.96 -3.58
C GLU A 68 8.12 3.93 -3.36
N ALA A 69 9.36 4.39 -3.21
CA ALA A 69 10.52 3.53 -2.96
C ALA A 69 10.38 2.80 -1.63
N TYR A 70 9.90 3.49 -0.59
CA TYR A 70 9.62 2.87 0.70
C TYR A 70 8.53 1.81 0.60
N LEU A 71 7.43 2.11 -0.09
CA LEU A 71 6.34 1.15 -0.29
C LEU A 71 6.85 -0.12 -0.97
N LEU A 72 7.62 0.02 -2.06
CA LEU A 72 8.18 -1.14 -2.77
C LEU A 72 9.06 -1.99 -1.87
N LYS A 73 9.98 -1.35 -1.14
CA LYS A 73 10.85 -2.05 -0.19
C LYS A 73 10.05 -2.77 0.87
N TYR A 74 9.08 -2.09 1.48
CA TYR A 74 8.22 -2.66 2.50
C TYR A 74 7.47 -3.90 1.98
N LEU A 75 6.93 -3.84 0.77
CA LEU A 75 6.20 -4.94 0.15
C LEU A 75 7.13 -6.10 -0.27
N GLN A 76 8.38 -5.84 -0.63
CA GLN A 76 9.38 -6.89 -0.87
C GLN A 76 9.69 -7.66 0.42
N ASP A 77 9.82 -6.95 1.54
CA ASP A 77 10.12 -7.55 2.84
C ASP A 77 8.92 -8.29 3.45
N ASN A 78 7.70 -7.77 3.24
CA ASN A 78 6.49 -8.24 3.94
C ASN A 78 5.49 -8.99 3.06
N ARG A 79 5.73 -9.07 1.75
CA ARG A 79 4.90 -9.74 0.72
C ARG A 79 3.40 -9.35 0.76
N PRO A 80 2.92 -8.58 -0.23
CA PRO A 80 1.55 -8.10 -0.23
C PRO A 80 0.53 -9.24 -0.41
N TYR A 81 -0.61 -9.15 0.26
CA TYR A 81 -1.77 -9.98 0.00
C TYR A 81 -2.27 -9.78 -1.44
N LYS A 82 -2.82 -10.81 -2.07
CA LYS A 82 -3.42 -10.72 -3.41
C LYS A 82 -4.96 -10.74 -3.26
N PRO A 83 -5.70 -9.70 -3.70
CA PRO A 83 -5.27 -8.53 -4.48
C PRO A 83 -4.74 -7.38 -3.62
N PHE A 84 -3.55 -6.86 -3.94
CA PHE A 84 -3.03 -5.64 -3.33
C PHE A 84 -3.59 -4.42 -4.05
N VAL A 85 -4.02 -3.42 -3.29
CA VAL A 85 -4.62 -2.20 -3.84
C VAL A 85 -3.79 -0.98 -3.44
N LEU A 86 -3.40 -0.18 -4.42
CA LEU A 86 -2.79 1.13 -4.20
C LEU A 86 -3.83 2.21 -4.55
N PHE A 87 -4.06 3.17 -3.67
CA PHE A 87 -4.78 4.40 -3.98
C PHE A 87 -3.89 5.62 -3.80
N SER A 88 -4.23 6.69 -4.50
CA SER A 88 -3.64 8.00 -4.27
C SER A 88 -4.70 9.09 -4.45
N ASN A 89 -4.68 10.08 -3.58
CA ASN A 89 -5.58 11.24 -3.69
C ASN A 89 -5.24 12.16 -4.87
N GLU A 90 -4.00 12.11 -5.38
CA GLU A 90 -3.60 12.86 -6.57
C GLU A 90 -4.16 12.27 -7.86
N GLU A 91 -4.58 11.00 -7.84
CA GLU A 91 -5.29 10.36 -8.95
C GLU A 91 -6.82 10.49 -8.81
N LEU A 92 -7.33 11.22 -7.79
CA LEU A 92 -8.75 11.27 -7.43
C LEU A 92 -9.25 12.70 -7.17
N ILE A 93 -9.47 13.46 -8.25
CA ILE A 93 -10.59 14.41 -8.36
C ILE A 93 -11.13 14.30 -9.81
N TYR A 94 -12.11 13.41 -10.04
CA TYR A 94 -12.81 13.11 -11.31
C TYR A 94 -12.08 12.25 -12.37
N GLU A 95 -12.19 10.93 -12.24
CA GLU A 95 -12.44 10.05 -13.40
C GLU A 95 -13.76 9.30 -13.20
#